data_AF-A0A520JWK3-F1
#
_entry.id   AF-A0A520JWK3-F1
#
_cell.length_a   1.000
_cell.length_b   1.000
_cell.length_c   1.000
_cell.angle_alpha   90.00
_cell.angle_beta   90.00
_cell.angle_gamma   90.00
#
_symmetry.space_group_name_H-M   'P 1'
#
loop_
_entity.id
_entity.type
_entity.pdbx_description
1 polymer ?
#
loop_
_entity_poly.entity_id
_entity_poly.type
_entity_poly.pdbx_seq_one_letter_code
_entity_poly.pdbx_strand_id
1 'polypeptide(L)'
;MITTIEAILTAIVYLLGGAFILFIYEAYTHTHQKNLLILAIGLFILIFGSNFDILAGLLLSNYITESTARILALLIEIPGILIILYSVIKS
;
A
#
# COMPACT_ATOMS: atom_id res chain seq x y z
N MET A 1 4.50 7.27 -19.94
CA MET A 1 3.10 7.25 -20.43
C MET A 1 2.46 6.03 -19.83
N ILE A 2 1.46 6.20 -18.96
CA ILE A 2 0.79 5.05 -18.32
C ILE A 2 -0.10 4.37 -19.34
N THR A 3 0.04 3.06 -19.45
CA THR A 3 -0.79 2.23 -20.31
C THR A 3 -2.12 1.93 -19.62
N THR A 4 -3.17 1.73 -20.41
CA THR A 4 -4.49 1.33 -19.87
C THR A 4 -4.40 0.03 -19.06
N ILE A 5 -3.48 -0.86 -19.42
CA ILE A 5 -3.24 -2.12 -18.71
C ILE A 5 -2.67 -1.85 -17.30
N GLU A 6 -1.67 -0.97 -17.18
CA GLU A 6 -1.11 -0.58 -15.87
C GLU A 6 -2.19 0.01 -14.96
N ALA A 7 -3.05 0.89 -15.49
CA ALA A 7 -4.15 1.46 -14.71
C ALA A 7 -5.13 0.40 -14.19
N ILE A 8 -5.50 -0.57 -15.03
CA ILE A 8 -6.39 -1.68 -14.65
C ILE A 8 -5.72 -2.56 -13.59
N LEU A 9 -4.43 -2.89 -13.78
CA LEU A 9 -3.68 -3.71 -12.83
C LEU A 9 -3.56 -3.01 -11.47
N THR A 10 -3.27 -1.71 -11.44
CA THR A 10 -3.23 -0.93 -10.20
C THR A 10 -4.58 -0.92 -9.49
N ALA A 11 -5.68 -0.75 -10.22
CA ALA A 11 -7.02 -0.83 -9.63
C ALA A 11 -7.31 -2.21 -9.02
N ILE A 12 -6.92 -3.29 -9.70
CA ILE A 12 -7.06 -4.66 -9.19
C ILE A 12 -6.21 -4.84 -7.92
N VAL A 13 -4.97 -4.37 -7.92
CA VAL A 13 -4.07 -4.46 -6.76
C VAL A 13 -4.65 -3.72 -5.56
N TYR A 14 -5.23 -2.53 -5.75
CA TYR A 14 -5.88 -1.81 -4.65
C TYR A 14 -7.14 -2.51 -4.13
N LEU A 15 -7.95 -3.11 -5.00
CA LEU A 15 -9.14 -3.86 -4.59
C LEU A 15 -8.76 -5.13 -3.81
N LEU A 16 -7.83 -5.92 -4.35
CA LEU A 16 -7.36 -7.15 -3.70
C LEU A 16 -6.61 -6.85 -2.40
N GLY A 17 -5.77 -5.81 -2.42
CA GLY A 17 -5.04 -5.35 -1.24
C GLY A 17 -5.99 -4.86 -0.15
N GLY A 18 -6.99 -4.06 -0.51
CA GLY A 18 -8.03 -3.60 0.42
C GLY A 18 -8.82 -4.77 1.04
N ALA A 19 -9.25 -5.72 0.22
CA ALA A 19 -9.93 -6.93 0.71
C ALA A 19 -9.04 -7.75 1.65
N PHE A 20 -7.76 -7.91 1.32
CA PHE A 20 -6.79 -8.61 2.17
C PHE A 20 -6.61 -7.93 3.53
N ILE A 21 -6.49 -6.60 3.55
CA ILE A 21 -6.38 -5.81 4.79
C ILE A 21 -7.63 -5.96 5.65
N LEU A 22 -8.82 -5.99 5.04
CA LEU A 22 -10.09 -6.23 5.76
C LEU A 22 -10.11 -7.61 6.41
N PHE A 23 -9.65 -8.66 5.72
CA PHE A 23 -9.55 -10.00 6.32
C PHE A 23 -8.59 -10.05 7.51
N ILE A 24 -7.45 -9.35 7.44
CA ILE A 24 -6.53 -9.26 8.58
C ILE A 24 -7.16 -8.49 9.74
N TYR A 25 -7.90 -7.41 9.44
CA TYR A 25 -8.62 -6.66 10.46
C TYR A 25 -9.71 -7.50 11.13
N GLU A 26 -10.46 -8.29 10.36
CA GLU A 26 -11.45 -9.23 10.89
C GLU A 26 -10.78 -10.28 11.81
N ALA A 27 -9.66 -10.88 11.37
CA ALA A 27 -8.87 -11.78 12.20
C ALA A 27 -8.37 -11.10 13.50
N TYR A 28 -8.00 -9.82 13.43
CA TYR A 28 -7.70 -9.01 14.62
C TYR A 28 -8.91 -8.88 15.54
N THR A 29 -10.11 -8.59 15.02
CA THR A 29 -11.31 -8.48 15.88
C THR A 29 -11.67 -9.78 16.58
N HIS A 30 -11.34 -10.95 15.99
CA HIS A 30 -11.55 -12.24 16.63
C HIS A 30 -10.47 -12.61 17.65
N THR A 31 -9.20 -12.33 17.36
CA THR A 31 -8.06 -12.76 18.20
C THR A 31 -7.59 -11.71 19.20
N HIS A 32 -7.95 -10.44 18.98
CA HIS A 32 -7.48 -9.25 19.71
C HIS A 32 -5.95 -9.06 19.72
N GLN A 33 -5.23 -9.74 18.81
CA GLN A 33 -3.78 -9.62 18.68
C GLN A 33 -3.40 -8.30 18.01
N LYS A 34 -2.90 -7.33 18.80
CA LYS A 34 -2.52 -6.00 18.30
C LYS A 34 -1.51 -6.03 17.14
N ASN A 35 -0.70 -7.09 17.05
CA ASN A 35 0.27 -7.28 15.98
C ASN A 35 -0.40 -7.41 14.60
N LEU A 36 -1.58 -8.03 14.53
CA LEU A 36 -2.38 -8.11 13.28
C LEU A 36 -2.87 -6.74 12.82
N LEU A 37 -3.25 -5.86 13.76
CA LEU A 37 -3.65 -4.50 13.42
C LEU A 37 -2.47 -3.69 12.85
N ILE A 38 -1.29 -3.81 13.47
CA ILE A 38 -0.07 -3.15 13.00
C ILE A 38 0.33 -3.71 11.62
N LEU A 39 0.21 -5.02 11.42
CA LEU A 39 0.45 -5.68 10.14
C LEU A 39 -0.49 -5.14 9.05
N ALA A 40 -1.78 -5.02 9.34
CA ALA A 40 -2.78 -4.46 8.42
C ALA A 40 -2.44 -3.02 8.00
N ILE A 41 -2.01 -2.18 8.96
CA ILE A 41 -1.58 -0.80 8.69
C ILE A 41 -0.31 -0.78 7.81
N GLY A 42 0.68 -1.61 8.12
CA GLY A 42 1.90 -1.70 7.33
C GLY A 42 1.64 -2.17 5.89
N LEU A 43 0.78 -3.17 5.73
CA LEU A 43 0.34 -3.67 4.41
C LEU A 43 -0.44 -2.62 3.62
N PHE A 44 -1.30 -1.84 4.27
CA PHE A 44 -1.99 -0.73 3.63
C PHE A 44 -0.98 0.27 3.04
N ILE A 45 -0.03 0.71 3.85
CA ILE A 45 0.99 1.69 3.45
C ILE A 45 1.86 1.12 2.32
N LEU A 46 2.26 -0.16 2.41
CA LEU A 46 3.05 -0.84 1.39
C LEU A 46 2.30 -0.91 0.04
N ILE A 47 1.07 -1.40 0.05
CA ILE A 47 0.27 -1.59 -1.17
C ILE A 47 -0.04 -0.23 -1.81
N PHE A 48 -0.35 0.78 -0.98
CA PHE A 48 -0.57 2.14 -1.46
C PHE A 48 0.69 2.73 -2.10
N GLY A 49 1.82 2.68 -1.37
CA GLY A 49 3.10 3.23 -1.83
C GLY A 49 3.63 2.56 -3.10
N SER A 50 3.58 1.23 -3.19
CA SER A 50 4.07 0.45 -4.34
C SER A 50 3.33 0.72 -5.65
N ASN A 51 2.15 1.33 -5.61
CA ASN A 51 1.35 1.69 -6.80
C ASN A 51 1.11 3.21 -6.91
N PHE A 52 1.72 4.00 -6.03
CA PHE A 52 1.47 5.43 -5.95
C PHE A 52 1.95 6.17 -7.20
N ASP A 53 3.05 5.73 -7.82
CA ASP A 53 3.59 6.31 -9.05
C ASP A 53 2.61 6.20 -10.23
N ILE A 54 1.96 5.06 -10.40
CA ILE A 54 0.93 4.84 -11.41
C ILE A 54 -0.31 5.70 -11.09
N LEU A 55 -0.75 5.72 -9.82
CA LEU A 55 -1.88 6.55 -9.41
C LEU A 55 -1.62 8.05 -9.62
N ALA A 56 -0.41 8.52 -9.28
CA ALA A 56 0.02 9.89 -9.45
C ALA A 56 0.18 10.26 -10.93
N GLY A 57 0.67 9.35 -11.77
CA GLY A 57 0.71 9.60 -13.20
C GLY A 57 -0.67 9.63 -13.87
N LEU A 58 -1.71 9.03 -13.26
CA LEU A 58 -3.09 9.10 -13.75
C LEU A 58 -3.82 10.36 -13.28
N LEU A 59 -3.64 10.76 -12.01
CA LEU A 59 -4.44 11.82 -11.37
C LEU A 59 -3.68 13.13 -11.17
N LEU A 60 -2.35 13.08 -11.13
CA LEU A 60 -1.47 14.18 -10.71
C LEU A 60 -0.39 14.51 -11.77
N SER A 61 -0.51 14.01 -13.00
CA SER A 61 0.48 14.19 -14.07
C SER A 61 0.79 15.66 -14.39
N ASN A 62 -0.18 16.55 -14.18
CA ASN A 62 -0.04 17.99 -14.42
C ASN A 62 0.67 18.72 -13.26
N TYR A 63 0.84 18.07 -12.11
CA TYR A 63 1.37 18.67 -10.88
C TYR A 63 2.71 18.07 -10.46
N ILE A 64 2.96 16.80 -10.79
CA ILE A 64 4.10 16.05 -10.27
C ILE A 64 4.78 15.32 -11.42
N THR A 65 6.11 15.38 -11.48
CA THR A 65 6.88 14.61 -12.46
C THR A 65 6.92 13.12 -12.11
N GLU A 66 7.10 12.26 -13.11
CA GLU A 66 7.21 10.81 -12.91
C GLU A 66 8.34 10.44 -11.93
N SER A 67 9.47 11.12 -12.02
CA SER A 67 10.60 10.94 -11.08
C SER A 67 10.21 11.28 -9.64
N THR A 68 9.52 12.40 -9.43
CA THR A 68 9.05 12.80 -8.10
C THR A 68 8.00 11.82 -7.56
N ALA A 69 7.06 11.38 -8.39
CA ALA A 69 6.06 10.38 -8.01
C ALA A 69 6.71 9.07 -7.56
N ARG A 70 7.75 8.62 -8.25
CA ARG A 70 8.52 7.43 -7.87
C ARG A 70 9.29 7.58 -6.55
N ILE A 71 9.86 8.76 -6.30
CA ILE A 71 10.54 9.05 -5.02
C ILE A 71 9.51 9.02 -3.88
N LEU A 72 8.33 9.62 -4.07
CA LEU A 72 7.25 9.61 -3.09
C LEU A 72 6.73 8.19 -2.85
N ALA A 73 6.57 7.38 -3.90
CA ALA A 73 6.20 5.97 -3.79
C ALA A 73 7.16 5.23 -2.85
N LEU A 74 8.48 5.36 -3.06
CA LEU A 74 9.50 4.76 -2.19
C LEU A 74 9.46 5.31 -0.75
N LEU A 75 9.24 6.62 -0.58
CA LEU A 75 9.11 7.24 0.73
C LEU A 75 7.88 6.75 1.51
N ILE A 76 6.83 6.31 0.83
CA ILE A 76 5.65 5.69 1.44
C ILE A 76 5.90 4.20 1.69
N GLU A 77 6.51 3.50 0.72
CA GLU A 77 6.73 2.06 0.76
C GLU A 77 7.67 1.64 1.90
N ILE A 78 8.79 2.36 2.08
CA ILE A 78 9.80 2.04 3.11
C ILE A 78 9.18 2.03 4.53
N PRO A 79 8.45 3.07 4.98
CA PRO A 79 7.71 3.02 6.24
C PRO A 79 6.75 1.84 6.35
N GLY A 80 6.05 1.50 5.26
CA GLY A 80 5.15 0.34 5.23
C GLY A 80 5.90 -0.96 5.55
N ILE A 81 7.05 -1.19 4.91
CA ILE A 81 7.92 -2.34 5.18
C ILE A 81 8.38 -2.33 6.65
N LEU A 82 8.84 -1.19 7.16
CA LEU A 82 9.30 -1.08 8.55
C LEU A 82 8.19 -1.40 9.56
N ILE A 83 6.96 -0.97 9.31
CA ILE A 83 5.80 -1.26 10.16
C ILE A 83 5.46 -2.76 10.11
N ILE A 84 5.51 -3.38 8.92
CA ILE A 84 5.32 -4.83 8.78
C ILE A 84 6.38 -5.60 9.57
N LEU A 85 7.66 -5.26 9.41
CA LEU A 85 8.75 -5.90 10.15
C LEU A 85 8.58 -5.74 11.66
N TYR A 86 8.21 -4.55 12.11
CA TYR A 86 7.92 -4.31 13.53
C TYR A 86 6.76 -5.17 14.05
N SER A 87 5.71 -5.34 13.25
CA SER A 87 4.56 -6.17 13.61
C SER A 87 4.95 -7.64 13.85
N VAL A 88 5.93 -8.14 13.10
CA VAL A 88 6.42 -9.53 13.20
C VAL A 88 7.42 -9.69 14.35
N ILE A 89 8.33 -8.74 14.55
CA ILE A 89 9.34 -8.82 15.63
C ILE A 89 8.69 -8.72 17.01
N LYS A 90 7.66 -7.88 17.15
CA LYS A 90 6.91 -7.73 18.40
C LYS A 90 5.76 -8.75 18.55
N SER A 91 5.73 -9.76 17.67
CA SER A 91 4.68 -10.78 17.61
C SER A 91 4.59 -11.64 18.86
#